data_AF-A0A3E0PQ34-F1
#
_entry.id   AF-A0A3E0PQ34-F1
#
_cell.length_a   1.000
_cell.length_b   1.000
_cell.length_c   1.000
_cell.angle_alpha   90.00
_cell.angle_beta   90.00
_cell.angle_gamma   90.00
#
_symmetry.space_group_name_H-M   'P 1'
#
loop_
_entity.id
_entity.type
_entity.pdbx_description
1 polymer ?
#
loop_
_entity_poly.entity_id
_entity_poly.type
_entity_poly.pdbx_seq_one_letter_code
_entity_poly.pdbx_strand_id
1 'polypeptide(L)'
;MSDATVPDIYVMLCDWRGTCVWSSREDGPATPGAFVWSQFAADSQEDASHALGRVVALRERAELEVVHQQGDRFRTWLWPLDSPEAAVCALAKRIPKEIESLTARERECLGMVAQGMDTREVSESLDVSMSTVHTHMKRSREKLGLPNFESLISFAARYFYPANIPFGPA
;
A
#
# COMPACT_ATOMS: atom_id res chain seq x y z
N MET A 1 19.89 1.90 -17.51
CA MET A 1 18.54 1.39 -17.22
C MET A 1 18.43 1.29 -15.71
N SER A 2 17.89 2.32 -15.06
CA SER A 2 17.70 2.28 -13.60
C SER A 2 16.61 1.28 -13.31
N ASP A 3 16.92 0.34 -12.42
CA ASP A 3 16.00 -0.61 -11.82
C ASP A 3 14.71 0.13 -11.41
N ALA A 4 13.62 -0.13 -12.12
CA ALA A 4 12.34 0.60 -11.99
C ALA A 4 11.52 0.04 -10.82
N THR A 5 12.18 -0.31 -9.72
CA THR A 5 11.51 -0.68 -8.48
C THR A 5 11.02 0.61 -7.81
N VAL A 6 9.71 0.78 -7.75
CA VAL A 6 9.09 1.82 -6.92
C VAL A 6 9.57 1.56 -5.49
N PRO A 7 10.22 2.52 -4.80
CA PRO A 7 11.02 2.26 -3.60
C PRO A 7 10.25 1.67 -2.42
N ASP A 8 8.91 1.69 -2.48
CA ASP A 8 7.99 1.27 -1.44
C ASP A 8 7.19 0.01 -1.82
N ILE A 9 7.52 -0.64 -2.94
CA ILE A 9 6.87 -1.85 -3.43
C ILE A 9 7.79 -3.06 -3.27
N TYR A 10 7.23 -4.13 -2.73
CA TYR A 10 7.89 -5.39 -2.44
C TYR A 10 7.06 -6.54 -2.99
N VAL A 11 7.72 -7.50 -3.63
CA VAL A 11 7.10 -8.76 -4.06
C VAL A 11 7.72 -9.88 -3.26
N MET A 12 6.88 -10.77 -2.73
CA MET A 12 7.31 -11.95 -1.99
C MET A 12 6.58 -13.18 -2.52
N LEU A 13 7.29 -14.29 -2.57
CA LEU A 13 6.74 -15.59 -2.86
C LEU A 13 6.75 -16.41 -1.58
N CYS A 14 5.63 -17.06 -1.29
CA CYS A 14 5.46 -17.86 -0.08
C CYS A 14 5.03 -19.27 -0.43
N ASP A 15 5.52 -20.26 0.32
CA ASP A 15 5.00 -21.62 0.25
C ASP A 15 3.61 -21.72 0.91
N TRP A 16 3.01 -22.91 0.86
CA TRP A 16 1.69 -23.17 1.45
C TRP A 16 1.66 -23.10 2.98
N ARG A 17 2.82 -23.07 3.64
CA ARG A 17 2.97 -22.92 5.10
C ARG A 17 3.12 -21.46 5.50
N GLY A 18 3.27 -20.55 4.54
CA GLY A 18 3.57 -19.14 4.80
C GLY A 18 5.06 -18.86 5.03
N THR A 19 5.95 -19.75 4.62
CA THR A 19 7.39 -19.46 4.58
C THR A 19 7.68 -18.61 3.34
N CYS A 20 8.37 -17.48 3.50
CA CYS A 20 8.88 -16.71 2.37
C CYS A 20 9.97 -17.52 1.67
N VAL A 21 9.77 -17.88 0.40
CA VAL A 21 10.77 -18.63 -0.40
C VAL A 21 11.62 -17.70 -1.26
N TRP A 22 11.12 -16.50 -1.56
CA TRP A 22 11.83 -15.47 -2.30
C TRP A 22 11.24 -14.09 -2.02
N SER A 23 12.07 -13.05 -2.02
CA SER A 23 11.63 -11.66 -1.97
C SER A 23 12.38 -10.82 -2.99
N SER A 24 11.73 -9.77 -3.50
CA SER A 24 12.33 -8.82 -4.45
C SER A 24 13.44 -7.98 -3.83
N ARG A 25 13.39 -7.80 -2.50
CA ARG A 25 14.33 -7.00 -1.70
C ARG A 25 14.47 -7.60 -0.30
N GLU A 26 15.63 -7.40 0.31
CA GLU A 26 15.93 -7.87 1.67
C GLU A 26 15.34 -6.98 2.77
N ASP A 27 15.12 -5.70 2.48
CA ASP A 27 14.50 -4.72 3.39
C ASP A 27 12.96 -4.72 3.31
N GLY A 28 12.40 -5.83 2.83
CA GLY A 28 10.96 -6.03 2.71
C GLY A 28 10.30 -6.50 4.01
N PRO A 29 8.98 -6.71 3.99
CA PRO A 29 8.22 -7.08 5.18
C PRO A 29 8.46 -8.54 5.65
N ALA A 30 9.08 -9.38 4.81
CA ALA A 30 9.54 -10.70 5.19
C ALA A 30 10.83 -11.06 4.46
N THR A 31 11.68 -11.84 5.13
CA THR A 31 12.94 -12.35 4.59
C THR A 31 12.80 -13.81 4.15
N PRO A 32 13.52 -14.25 3.10
CA PRO A 32 13.53 -15.65 2.69
C PRO A 32 13.89 -16.59 3.84
N GLY A 33 13.17 -17.70 3.95
CA GLY A 33 13.30 -18.72 5.01
C GLY A 33 12.50 -18.43 6.28
N ALA A 34 11.97 -17.22 6.47
CA ALA A 34 11.13 -16.87 7.62
C ALA A 34 9.63 -17.08 7.33
N PHE A 35 8.84 -17.30 8.36
CA PHE A 35 7.38 -17.19 8.25
C PHE A 35 7.01 -15.74 7.99
N VAL A 36 6.14 -15.49 7.01
CA VAL A 36 5.86 -14.12 6.53
C VAL A 36 5.26 -13.21 7.61
N TRP A 37 4.56 -13.78 8.59
CA TRP A 37 4.00 -13.03 9.72
C TRP A 37 4.94 -12.92 10.93
N SER A 38 6.07 -13.62 10.97
CA SER A 38 6.94 -13.59 12.16
C SER A 38 7.53 -12.21 12.43
N GLN A 39 7.56 -11.34 11.43
CA GLN A 39 8.09 -9.99 11.51
C GLN A 39 6.98 -8.94 11.77
N PHE A 40 5.72 -9.38 11.83
CA PHE A 40 4.58 -8.51 12.10
C PHE A 40 4.31 -8.39 13.60
N ALA A 41 3.69 -7.26 13.96
CA ALA A 41 3.10 -7.04 15.27
C ALA A 41 2.03 -8.11 15.53
N ALA A 42 1.81 -8.47 16.81
CA ALA A 42 0.97 -9.60 17.21
C ALA A 42 -0.41 -9.59 16.54
N ASP A 43 -1.10 -8.45 16.57
CA ASP A 43 -2.44 -8.28 15.97
C ASP A 43 -2.43 -8.57 14.46
N SER A 44 -1.35 -8.20 13.75
CA SER A 44 -1.21 -8.45 12.31
C SER A 44 -0.77 -9.88 11.98
N GLN A 45 -0.31 -10.69 12.95
CA GLN A 45 0.10 -12.07 12.67
C GLN A 45 -1.10 -12.97 12.38
N GLU A 46 -2.16 -12.82 13.17
CA GLU A 46 -3.39 -13.60 13.01
C GLU A 46 -4.06 -13.29 11.67
N ASP A 47 -4.21 -12.00 11.34
CA ASP A 47 -4.77 -11.54 10.07
C ASP A 47 -4.00 -12.08 8.86
N ALA A 48 -2.66 -12.02 8.90
CA ALA A 48 -1.81 -12.51 7.82
C ALA A 48 -1.89 -14.03 7.65
N SER A 49 -1.87 -14.78 8.75
CA SER A 49 -2.02 -16.24 8.74
C SER A 49 -3.39 -16.66 8.18
N HIS A 50 -4.46 -16.02 8.63
CA HIS A 50 -5.82 -16.28 8.16
C HIS A 50 -5.99 -15.94 6.67
N ALA A 51 -5.47 -14.79 6.23
CA ALA A 51 -5.50 -14.39 4.82
C ALA A 51 -4.74 -15.39 3.94
N LEU A 52 -3.54 -15.82 4.34
CA LEU A 52 -2.76 -16.82 3.60
C LEU A 52 -3.49 -18.16 3.54
N GLY A 53 -4.08 -18.61 4.64
CA GLY A 53 -4.88 -19.83 4.71
C GLY A 53 -6.04 -19.81 3.70
N ARG A 54 -6.77 -18.69 3.59
CA ARG A 54 -7.82 -18.51 2.58
C ARG A 54 -7.27 -18.51 1.16
N VAL A 55 -6.17 -17.82 0.88
CA VAL A 55 -5.58 -17.75 -0.46
C VAL A 55 -5.16 -19.15 -0.93
N VAL A 56 -4.52 -19.93 -0.06
CA VAL A 56 -4.07 -21.30 -0.37
C VAL A 56 -5.25 -22.26 -0.50
N ALA A 57 -6.14 -22.29 0.49
CA ALA A 57 -7.20 -23.31 0.56
C ALA A 57 -8.39 -23.01 -0.36
N LEU A 58 -8.78 -21.74 -0.46
CA LEU A 58 -9.95 -21.31 -1.23
C LEU A 58 -9.59 -20.76 -2.61
N ARG A 59 -8.30 -20.61 -2.91
CA ARG A 59 -7.81 -20.03 -4.18
C ARG A 59 -8.35 -18.61 -4.42
N GLU A 60 -8.65 -17.90 -3.35
CA GLU A 60 -9.16 -16.53 -3.38
C GLU A 60 -8.01 -15.52 -3.34
N ARG A 61 -8.29 -14.30 -3.80
CA ARG A 61 -7.39 -13.15 -3.60
C ARG A 61 -7.72 -12.50 -2.26
N ALA A 62 -6.70 -11.96 -1.60
CA ALA A 62 -6.87 -11.25 -0.34
C ALA A 62 -6.17 -9.89 -0.36
N GLU A 63 -6.71 -8.96 0.41
CA GLU A 63 -6.06 -7.69 0.76
C GLU A 63 -6.06 -7.56 2.28
N LEU A 64 -4.94 -7.10 2.83
CA LEU A 64 -4.83 -6.77 4.24
C LEU A 64 -3.81 -5.65 4.46
N GLU A 65 -3.96 -4.93 5.57
CA GLU A 65 -2.92 -4.05 6.06
C GLU A 65 -2.24 -4.72 7.26
N VAL A 66 -0.91 -4.82 7.19
CA VAL A 66 -0.09 -5.41 8.26
C VAL A 66 0.86 -4.38 8.82
N VAL A 67 1.11 -4.47 10.13
CA VAL A 67 2.08 -3.65 10.83
C VAL A 67 3.28 -4.51 11.18
N HIS A 68 4.47 -4.10 10.74
CA HIS A 68 5.73 -4.70 11.11
C HIS A 68 6.06 -4.40 12.58
N GLN A 69 6.86 -5.24 13.25
CA GLN A 69 7.25 -5.02 14.66
C GLN A 69 7.98 -3.68 14.89
N GLN A 70 8.65 -3.17 13.86
CA GLN A 70 9.33 -1.86 13.88
C GLN A 70 8.37 -0.68 13.60
N GLY A 71 7.06 -0.96 13.48
CA GLY A 71 5.99 0.01 13.29
C GLY A 71 5.73 0.43 11.84
N ASP A 72 6.44 -0.15 10.86
CA ASP A 72 6.16 0.12 9.45
C ASP A 72 4.89 -0.59 9.00
N ARG A 73 3.99 0.15 8.35
CA ARG A 73 2.72 -0.39 7.87
C ARG A 73 2.82 -0.72 6.39
N PHE A 74 2.25 -1.85 5.99
CA PHE A 74 2.18 -2.30 4.61
C PHE A 74 0.75 -2.62 4.24
N ARG A 75 0.32 -2.18 3.06
CA ARG A 75 -0.85 -2.75 2.38
C ARG A 75 -0.39 -3.88 1.49
N THR A 76 -0.98 -5.05 1.66
CA THR A 76 -0.54 -6.28 0.99
C THR A 76 -1.70 -6.90 0.23
N TRP A 77 -1.45 -7.23 -1.04
CA TRP A 77 -2.34 -8.04 -1.87
C TRP A 77 -1.75 -9.42 -2.06
N LEU A 78 -2.58 -10.45 -1.99
CA LEU A 78 -2.19 -11.84 -2.14
C LEU A 78 -3.01 -12.52 -3.22
N TRP A 79 -2.36 -13.39 -3.97
CA TRP A 79 -3.02 -14.26 -4.94
C TRP A 79 -2.34 -15.63 -4.99
N PRO A 80 -3.11 -16.69 -5.28
CA PRO A 80 -2.57 -18.03 -5.36
C PRO A 80 -1.72 -18.18 -6.62
N LEU A 81 -0.74 -19.06 -6.55
CA LEU A 81 0.09 -19.48 -7.68
C LEU A 81 -0.10 -20.98 -7.93
N ASP A 82 0.12 -21.38 -9.18
CA ASP A 82 0.15 -22.78 -9.60
C ASP A 82 1.59 -23.32 -9.58
N SER A 83 2.26 -23.19 -8.43
CA SER A 83 3.61 -23.69 -8.23
C SER A 83 3.73 -24.45 -6.90
N PRO A 84 4.40 -25.62 -6.88
CA PRO A 84 4.61 -26.39 -5.65
C PRO A 84 5.65 -25.74 -4.72
N GLU A 85 6.55 -24.91 -5.25
CA GLU A 85 7.61 -24.24 -4.49
C GLU A 85 7.16 -22.88 -3.95
N ALA A 86 6.18 -22.24 -4.60
CA ALA A 86 5.61 -20.97 -4.20
C ALA A 86 4.10 -21.00 -4.43
N ALA A 87 3.32 -21.14 -3.36
CA ALA A 87 1.86 -21.26 -3.42
C ALA A 87 1.15 -19.89 -3.47
N VAL A 88 1.81 -18.83 -2.99
CA VAL A 88 1.24 -17.49 -2.88
C VAL A 88 2.23 -16.45 -3.35
N CYS A 89 1.76 -15.49 -4.13
CA CYS A 89 2.48 -14.24 -4.37
C CYS A 89 1.84 -13.13 -3.54
N ALA A 90 2.68 -12.34 -2.87
CA ALA A 90 2.28 -11.18 -2.09
C ALA A 90 2.94 -9.92 -2.67
N LEU A 91 2.12 -8.94 -3.07
CA LEU A 91 2.56 -7.58 -3.38
C LEU A 91 2.33 -6.72 -2.13
N ALA A 92 3.39 -6.30 -1.48
CA ALA A 92 3.32 -5.41 -0.34
C ALA A 92 3.77 -4.00 -0.72
N LYS A 93 3.02 -3.00 -0.29
CA LYS A 93 3.32 -1.58 -0.48
C LYS A 93 3.41 -0.91 0.87
N ARG A 94 4.57 -0.31 1.17
CA ARG A 94 4.78 0.43 2.41
C ARG A 94 3.90 1.69 2.41
N ILE A 95 3.23 1.92 3.53
CA ILE A 95 2.42 3.11 3.79
C ILE A 95 3.27 4.08 4.62
N PRO A 96 3.62 5.26 4.10
CA PRO A 96 4.39 6.26 4.83
C PRO A 96 3.68 6.67 6.11
N LYS A 97 4.44 6.76 7.22
CA LYS A 97 3.93 7.17 8.54
C LYS A 97 3.42 8.61 8.51
N GLU A 98 3.97 9.45 7.64
CA GLU A 98 3.61 10.85 7.47
C GLU A 98 2.14 11.02 7.05
N ILE A 99 1.53 10.02 6.41
CA ILE A 99 0.10 10.01 6.07
C ILE A 99 -0.79 10.10 7.31
N GLU A 100 -0.33 9.62 8.46
CA GLU A 100 -1.10 9.66 9.72
C GLU A 100 -1.26 11.08 10.27
N SER A 101 -0.37 12.00 9.89
CA SER A 101 -0.49 13.42 10.25
C SER A 101 -1.63 14.15 9.50
N LEU A 102 -2.15 13.53 8.43
CA LEU A 102 -3.17 14.12 7.58
C LEU A 102 -4.57 13.94 8.17
N THR A 103 -5.33 15.03 8.15
CA THR A 103 -6.77 15.00 8.47
C THR A 103 -7.54 14.18 7.44
N ALA A 104 -8.77 13.79 7.77
CA ALA A 104 -9.66 13.11 6.84
C ALA A 104 -9.85 13.91 5.53
N ARG A 105 -10.07 15.22 5.63
CA ARG A 105 -10.31 16.08 4.46
C ARG A 105 -9.07 16.28 3.59
N GLU A 106 -7.88 16.37 4.22
CA GLU A 106 -6.60 16.37 3.51
C GLU A 106 -6.40 15.06 2.73
N ARG A 107 -6.67 13.91 3.36
CA ARG A 107 -6.59 12.59 2.71
C ARG A 107 -7.57 12.44 1.56
N GLU A 108 -8.79 12.94 1.71
CA GLU A 108 -9.83 12.91 0.67
C GLU A 108 -9.47 13.78 -0.53
N CYS A 109 -8.93 14.99 -0.31
CA CYS A 109 -8.40 15.83 -1.38
C CYS A 109 -7.28 15.11 -2.14
N LEU A 110 -6.32 14.50 -1.44
CA LEU A 110 -5.24 13.75 -2.09
C LEU A 110 -5.75 12.49 -2.81
N GLY A 111 -6.79 11.83 -2.28
CA GLY A 111 -7.48 10.72 -2.92
C GLY A 111 -8.09 11.09 -4.27
N MET A 112 -8.76 12.23 -4.35
CA MET A 112 -9.34 12.74 -5.60
C MET A 112 -8.24 13.21 -6.58
N VAL A 113 -7.22 13.91 -6.10
CA VAL A 113 -6.05 14.30 -6.93
C VAL A 113 -5.34 13.07 -7.49
N ALA A 114 -5.21 12.00 -6.71
CA ALA A 114 -4.62 10.76 -7.18
C ALA A 114 -5.44 10.12 -8.30
N GLN A 115 -6.77 10.28 -8.31
CA GLN A 115 -7.65 9.84 -9.39
C GLN A 115 -7.55 10.69 -10.65
N GLY A 116 -6.71 11.73 -10.65
CA GLY A 116 -6.53 12.64 -11.78
C GLY A 116 -7.50 13.83 -11.79
N MET A 117 -8.29 14.02 -10.72
CA MET A 117 -9.20 15.16 -10.61
C MET A 117 -8.43 16.46 -10.42
N ASP A 118 -8.85 17.50 -11.13
CA ASP A 118 -8.31 18.85 -10.94
C ASP A 118 -8.93 19.56 -9.73
N THR A 119 -8.39 20.73 -9.37
CA THR A 119 -8.86 21.49 -8.18
C THR A 119 -10.33 21.87 -8.28
N ARG A 120 -10.86 22.10 -9.48
CA ARG A 120 -12.25 22.46 -9.71
C ARG A 120 -13.14 21.25 -9.46
N GLU A 121 -12.82 20.10 -10.05
CA GLU A 121 -13.56 18.85 -9.87
C GLU A 121 -13.57 18.41 -8.39
N VAL A 122 -12.43 18.55 -7.69
CA VAL A 122 -12.34 18.30 -6.25
C VAL A 122 -13.25 19.24 -5.47
N SER A 123 -13.27 20.53 -5.84
CA SER A 123 -14.11 21.53 -5.16
C SER A 123 -15.60 21.25 -5.32
N GLU A 124 -16.02 20.87 -6.53
CA GLU A 124 -17.39 20.49 -6.85
C GLU A 124 -17.79 19.20 -6.11
N SER A 125 -16.89 18.20 -6.06
CA SER A 125 -17.15 16.91 -5.40
C SER A 125 -17.24 17.01 -3.88
N LEU A 126 -16.49 17.94 -3.27
CA LEU A 126 -16.46 18.14 -1.82
C LEU A 126 -17.44 19.21 -1.33
N ASP A 127 -18.14 19.89 -2.24
CA ASP A 127 -19.01 21.05 -1.99
C ASP A 127 -18.29 22.15 -1.19
N VAL A 128 -17.10 22.55 -1.66
CA VAL A 128 -16.29 23.62 -1.05
C VAL A 128 -15.71 24.54 -2.13
N SER A 129 -15.19 25.70 -1.73
CA SER A 129 -14.51 26.59 -2.68
C SER A 129 -13.17 26.01 -3.16
N MET A 130 -12.73 26.35 -4.37
CA MET A 130 -11.37 26.04 -4.85
C MET A 130 -10.28 26.56 -3.89
N SER A 131 -10.49 27.72 -3.26
CA SER A 131 -9.56 28.26 -2.24
C SER A 131 -9.46 27.35 -1.01
N THR A 132 -10.56 26.71 -0.62
CA THR A 132 -10.58 25.73 0.47
C THR A 132 -9.76 24.50 0.09
N VAL A 133 -9.92 23.99 -1.13
CA VAL A 133 -9.13 22.87 -1.66
C VAL A 133 -7.64 23.22 -1.68
N HIS A 134 -7.26 24.38 -2.21
CA HIS A 134 -5.86 24.86 -2.18
C HIS A 134 -5.30 24.92 -0.75
N THR A 135 -6.12 25.33 0.22
CA THR A 135 -5.72 25.36 1.63
C THR A 135 -5.45 23.96 2.17
N HIS A 136 -6.32 22.98 1.89
CA HIS A 136 -6.10 21.59 2.26
C HIS A 136 -4.83 21.04 1.61
N MET A 137 -4.64 21.23 0.31
CA MET A 137 -3.44 20.75 -0.39
C MET A 137 -2.15 21.40 0.14
N LYS A 138 -2.18 22.70 0.45
CA LYS A 138 -1.05 23.41 1.07
C LYS A 138 -0.69 22.81 2.43
N ARG A 139 -1.69 22.58 3.29
CA ARG A 139 -1.48 21.96 4.62
C ARG A 139 -0.98 20.53 4.51
N SER A 140 -1.51 19.73 3.58
CA SER A 140 -1.00 18.39 3.30
C SER A 140 0.49 18.45 2.92
N ARG A 141 0.87 19.34 1.99
CA ARG A 141 2.26 19.50 1.56
C ARG A 141 3.19 19.86 2.73
N GLU A 142 2.77 20.79 3.58
CA GLU A 142 3.52 21.21 4.76
C GLU A 142 3.69 20.08 5.78
N LYS A 143 2.62 19.34 6.09
CA LYS A 143 2.65 18.19 7.00
C LYS A 143 3.52 17.04 6.50
N LEU A 144 3.50 16.79 5.19
CA LEU A 144 4.32 15.77 4.54
C LEU A 144 5.77 16.21 4.29
N GLY A 145 6.13 17.46 4.63
CA GLY A 145 7.48 17.99 4.42
C GLY A 145 7.88 18.09 2.93
N LEU A 146 6.90 18.21 2.02
CA LEU A 146 7.15 18.17 0.58
C LEU A 146 7.54 19.56 0.03
N PRO A 147 8.54 19.64 -0.86
CA PRO A 147 9.11 20.92 -1.28
C PRO A 147 8.19 21.74 -2.19
N ASN A 148 7.35 21.07 -3.00
CA ASN A 148 6.50 21.72 -3.99
C ASN A 148 5.22 20.91 -4.27
N PHE A 149 4.35 21.46 -5.13
CA PHE A 149 3.05 20.88 -5.44
C PHE A 149 3.17 19.64 -6.33
N GLU A 150 4.16 19.60 -7.22
CA GLU A 150 4.49 18.46 -8.05
C GLU A 150 4.87 17.24 -7.19
N SER A 151 5.62 17.46 -6.11
CA SER A 151 5.92 16.42 -5.13
C SER A 151 4.67 15.94 -4.39
N LEU A 152 3.70 16.83 -4.13
CA LEU A 152 2.42 16.47 -3.53
C LEU A 152 1.58 15.61 -4.48
N ILE A 153 1.49 15.98 -5.76
CA ILE A 153 0.79 15.19 -6.78
C ILE A 153 1.46 13.82 -6.93
N SER A 154 2.80 13.77 -7.03
CA SER A 154 3.56 12.52 -7.12
C SER A 154 3.33 11.63 -5.88
N PHE A 155 3.31 12.23 -4.69
CA PHE A 155 2.98 11.53 -3.45
C PHE A 155 1.53 11.01 -3.44
N ALA A 156 0.57 11.83 -3.85
CA ALA A 156 -0.83 11.44 -3.97
C ALA A 156 -1.01 10.28 -4.95
N ALA A 157 -0.46 10.37 -6.16
CA ALA A 157 -0.46 9.29 -7.14
C ALA A 157 0.21 8.02 -6.60
N ARG A 158 1.28 8.17 -5.81
CA ARG A 158 1.96 7.01 -5.22
C ARG A 158 1.16 6.35 -4.12
N TYR A 159 0.50 7.08 -3.22
CA TYR A 159 -0.05 6.48 -1.98
C TYR A 159 -1.57 6.55 -1.82
N PHE A 160 -2.22 7.44 -2.57
CA PHE A 160 -3.66 7.68 -2.52
C PHE A 160 -4.39 7.22 -3.76
N TYR A 161 -3.68 6.79 -4.81
CA TYR A 161 -4.33 6.21 -5.98
C TYR A 161 -5.17 5.03 -5.51
N PRO A 162 -6.50 5.07 -5.70
CA PRO A 162 -7.34 3.93 -5.42
C PRO A 162 -6.90 2.86 -6.40
N ALA A 163 -6.11 1.93 -5.89
CA ALA A 163 -5.75 0.75 -6.64
C ALA A 163 -7.08 0.04 -6.94
N ASN A 164 -7.60 0.23 -8.16
CA ASN A 164 -7.85 -0.99 -8.88
C ASN A 164 -6.52 -1.73 -8.83
N ILE A 165 -6.55 -2.77 -8.01
CA ILE A 165 -5.53 -3.73 -7.64
C ILE A 165 -4.54 -3.90 -8.81
N PRO A 166 -3.28 -4.33 -8.62
CA PRO A 166 -2.47 -4.86 -9.75
C PRO A 166 -3.23 -5.82 -10.70
N PHE A 167 -4.41 -6.31 -10.28
CA PHE A 167 -5.39 -7.04 -11.05
C PHE A 167 -6.66 -6.18 -11.25
N GLY A 168 -6.80 -5.52 -12.40
CA GLY A 168 -8.11 -5.02 -12.86
C GLY A 168 -9.17 -6.15 -12.92
N PRO A 169 -10.43 -5.85 -13.26
CA PRO A 169 -11.46 -6.87 -13.32
C PRO A 169 -11.01 -8.00 -14.26
N ALA A 170 -11.12 -9.23 -13.77
CA ALA A 170 -10.95 -10.44 -14.58
C ALA A 170 -12.09 -10.56 -15.59
#